data_AF-A0A931E311-F1
#
_entry.id   AF-A0A931E311-F1
#
_cell.length_a   1.000
_cell.length_b   1.000
_cell.length_c   1.000
_cell.angle_alpha   90.00
_cell.angle_beta   90.00
_cell.angle_gamma   90.00
#
_symmetry.space_group_name_H-M   'P 1'
#
loop_
_entity.id
_entity.type
_entity.pdbx_description
1 polymer ?
#
loop_
_entity_poly.entity_id
_entity_poly.type
_entity_poly.pdbx_seq_one_letter_code
_entity_poly.pdbx_strand_id
1 'polypeptide(L)'
;MVRRRPGHVLVPNRRALGSAWTARPASIQSGGSQQMFGDNGSFLLAMFEFFIFFAWFMSLWWIFGDLFRSKDLGGFAKALWVVFIVALPFIGMLAYLLVRGRGMTDRAVEAHQELQQRQDEYIKSVAGGSAGSSPTDEIASAKALLDSGAITQQEFDQIKARALSSV
;
A
#
# COMPACT_ATOMS: atom_id res chain seq x y z
N MET A 1 -30.40 -23.73 114.89
CA MET A 1 -29.31 -24.13 113.99
C MET A 1 -29.94 -24.53 112.65
N VAL A 2 -29.43 -23.92 111.58
CA VAL A 2 -30.00 -23.86 110.22
C VAL A 2 -29.83 -25.18 109.46
N ARG A 3 -30.87 -25.68 108.79
CA ARG A 3 -30.72 -26.52 107.59
C ARG A 3 -31.71 -26.05 106.51
N ARG A 4 -31.21 -25.20 105.61
CA ARG A 4 -31.93 -24.76 104.41
C ARG A 4 -31.97 -25.90 103.38
N ARG A 5 -33.08 -25.94 102.66
CA ARG A 5 -33.47 -26.90 101.61
C ARG A 5 -32.49 -26.95 100.42
N PRO A 6 -32.47 -28.05 99.65
CA PRO A 6 -31.65 -28.16 98.45
C PRO A 6 -32.16 -27.20 97.37
N GLY A 7 -31.26 -26.37 96.85
CA GLY A 7 -31.53 -25.56 95.68
C GLY A 7 -31.66 -26.44 94.45
N HIS A 8 -32.85 -26.50 93.87
CA HIS A 8 -33.01 -26.95 92.49
C HIS A 8 -32.28 -25.94 91.60
N VAL A 9 -31.16 -26.38 91.03
CA VAL A 9 -30.47 -25.64 89.98
C VAL A 9 -31.41 -25.62 88.78
N LEU A 10 -32.02 -24.47 88.51
CA LEU A 10 -32.68 -24.18 87.24
C LEU A 10 -31.60 -24.28 86.16
N VAL A 11 -31.51 -25.44 85.51
CA VAL A 11 -30.73 -25.59 84.29
C VAL A 11 -31.41 -24.69 83.25
N PRO A 12 -30.72 -23.68 82.69
CA PRO A 12 -31.29 -22.91 81.60
C PRO A 12 -31.48 -23.86 80.42
N ASN A 13 -32.74 -24.07 80.01
CA ASN A 13 -33.09 -24.85 78.84
C ASN A 13 -32.44 -24.21 77.60
N ARG A 14 -31.44 -24.88 77.01
CA ARG A 14 -30.76 -24.48 75.76
C ARG A 14 -31.66 -24.71 74.53
N ARG A 15 -32.88 -24.17 74.53
CA ARG A 15 -33.85 -24.35 73.41
C ARG A 15 -34.55 -23.07 72.97
N ALA A 16 -33.90 -21.91 73.07
CA ALA A 16 -34.49 -20.67 72.57
C ALA A 16 -33.51 -19.68 71.95
N LEU A 17 -32.28 -20.10 71.61
CA LEU A 17 -31.29 -19.20 70.99
C LEU A 17 -30.47 -19.99 69.97
N GLY A 18 -30.75 -19.79 68.68
CA GLY A 18 -29.72 -20.01 67.66
C GLY A 18 -30.09 -20.66 66.33
N SER A 19 -31.35 -20.95 65.99
CA SER A 19 -31.68 -21.57 64.70
C SER A 19 -32.21 -20.62 63.61
N ALA A 20 -32.15 -19.29 63.82
CA ALA A 20 -32.76 -18.32 62.91
C ALA A 20 -31.80 -17.21 62.42
N TRP A 21 -30.51 -17.52 62.21
CA TRP A 21 -29.55 -16.57 61.63
C TRP A 21 -28.64 -17.21 60.57
N THR A 22 -29.14 -18.18 59.79
CA THR A 22 -28.55 -18.44 58.47
C THR A 22 -29.13 -17.46 57.45
N ALA A 23 -29.04 -16.16 57.75
CA ALA A 23 -29.08 -15.17 56.70
C ALA A 23 -27.83 -15.42 55.84
N ARG A 24 -28.01 -16.17 54.74
CA ARG A 24 -27.01 -16.19 53.67
C ARG A 24 -26.79 -14.74 53.31
N PRO A 25 -25.59 -14.16 53.51
CA PRO A 25 -25.35 -12.84 52.96
C PRO A 25 -25.65 -12.99 51.47
N ALA A 26 -26.61 -12.20 50.97
CA ALA A 26 -26.70 -11.99 49.54
C ALA A 26 -25.29 -11.56 49.17
N SER A 27 -24.55 -12.43 48.48
CA SER A 27 -23.30 -12.04 47.88
C SER A 27 -23.70 -10.91 46.96
N ILE A 28 -23.49 -9.67 47.41
CA ILE A 28 -23.45 -8.52 46.54
C ILE A 28 -22.39 -8.96 45.54
N GLN A 29 -22.86 -9.38 44.37
CA GLN A 29 -22.03 -9.64 43.24
C GLN A 29 -21.45 -8.26 42.96
N SER A 30 -20.31 -7.99 43.61
CA SER A 30 -19.43 -6.88 43.33
C SER A 30 -19.33 -6.91 41.82
N GLY A 31 -20.03 -5.97 41.17
CA GLY A 31 -20.02 -5.85 39.73
C GLY A 31 -18.56 -5.76 39.39
N GLY A 32 -18.00 -6.87 38.88
CA GLY A 32 -16.60 -6.95 38.52
C GLY A 32 -16.40 -5.73 37.64
N SER A 33 -15.65 -4.76 38.16
CA SER A 33 -15.36 -3.55 37.42
C SER A 33 -14.85 -4.08 36.09
N GLN A 34 -15.62 -3.87 35.03
CA GLN A 34 -15.23 -4.22 33.68
C GLN A 34 -14.08 -3.27 33.37
N GLN A 35 -12.92 -3.53 33.97
CA GLN A 35 -11.67 -2.85 33.69
C GLN A 35 -11.22 -3.41 32.35
N MET A 36 -11.96 -3.08 31.28
CA MET A 36 -11.64 -3.45 29.91
C MET A 36 -10.22 -2.96 29.52
N PHE A 37 -9.67 -2.02 30.29
CA PHE A 37 -8.34 -1.44 30.11
C PHE A 37 -7.40 -1.66 31.32
N GLY A 38 -7.64 -2.68 32.15
CA GLY A 38 -6.83 -2.94 33.36
C GLY A 38 -5.40 -3.44 33.09
N ASP A 39 -5.15 -3.98 31.90
CA ASP A 39 -3.86 -4.50 31.49
C ASP A 39 -3.15 -3.54 30.52
N ASN A 40 -1.86 -3.32 30.73
CA ASN A 40 -1.01 -2.52 29.84
C ASN A 40 -1.10 -3.01 28.38
N GLY A 41 -1.33 -4.32 28.18
CA GLY A 41 -1.56 -4.92 26.86
C GLY A 41 -2.89 -4.53 26.23
N SER A 42 -3.98 -4.50 27.01
CA SER A 42 -5.31 -4.09 26.52
C SER A 42 -5.35 -2.63 26.10
N PHE A 43 -4.60 -1.76 26.78
CA PHE A 43 -4.45 -0.36 26.36
C PHE A 43 -3.71 -0.23 25.02
N LEU A 44 -2.60 -0.97 24.83
CA LEU A 44 -1.88 -0.97 23.56
C LEU A 44 -2.72 -1.54 22.42
N LEU A 45 -3.49 -2.60 22.67
CA LEU A 45 -4.43 -3.16 21.70
C LEU A 45 -5.55 -2.18 21.36
N ALA A 46 -6.14 -1.49 22.33
CA ALA A 46 -7.15 -0.47 22.08
C ALA A 46 -6.61 0.73 21.28
N MET A 47 -5.38 1.17 21.57
CA MET A 47 -4.71 2.22 20.81
C MET A 47 -4.41 1.77 19.37
N PHE A 48 -3.97 0.53 19.19
CA PHE A 48 -3.73 -0.06 17.88
C PHE A 48 -5.03 -0.26 17.08
N GLU A 49 -6.09 -0.70 17.72
CA GLU A 49 -7.42 -0.85 17.11
C GLU A 49 -7.99 0.51 16.70
N PHE A 50 -7.87 1.53 17.56
CA PHE A 50 -8.24 2.90 17.20
C PHE A 50 -7.39 3.44 16.05
N PHE A 51 -6.09 3.14 16.03
CA PHE A 51 -5.20 3.50 14.92
C PHE A 51 -5.66 2.86 13.61
N ILE A 52 -5.97 1.55 13.60
CA ILE A 52 -6.48 0.85 12.41
C ILE A 52 -7.83 1.42 11.98
N PHE A 53 -8.74 1.69 12.92
CA PHE A 53 -10.04 2.29 12.64
C PHE A 53 -9.90 3.68 12.00
N PHE A 54 -9.01 4.51 12.53
CA PHE A 54 -8.73 5.83 11.98
C PHE A 54 -8.03 5.74 10.61
N ALA A 55 -7.05 4.85 10.46
CA ALA A 55 -6.36 4.58 9.20
C ALA A 55 -7.32 4.06 8.13
N TRP A 56 -8.33 3.27 8.51
CA TRP A 56 -9.40 2.82 7.62
C TRP A 56 -10.25 3.99 7.11
N PHE A 57 -10.65 4.92 7.99
CA PHE A 57 -11.35 6.13 7.58
C PHE A 57 -10.51 7.05 6.70
N MET A 58 -9.23 7.23 7.03
CA MET A 58 -8.29 8.01 6.20
C MET A 58 -8.10 7.36 4.83
N SER A 59 -7.99 6.03 4.76
CA SER A 59 -7.88 5.30 3.50
C SER A 59 -9.13 5.45 2.63
N LEU A 60 -10.32 5.43 3.24
CA LEU A 60 -11.58 5.77 2.56
C LEU A 60 -11.46 7.16 1.93
N TRP A 61 -11.24 8.20 2.74
CA TRP A 61 -11.14 9.59 2.24
C TRP A 61 -10.09 9.76 1.15
N TRP A 62 -8.96 9.07 1.25
CA TRP A 62 -7.90 9.09 0.25
C TRP A 62 -8.33 8.45 -1.09
N ILE A 63 -9.02 7.31 -1.03
CA ILE A 63 -9.58 6.64 -2.22
C ILE A 63 -10.69 7.50 -2.85
N PHE A 64 -11.55 8.12 -2.04
CA PHE A 64 -12.53 9.10 -2.52
C PHE A 64 -11.83 10.24 -3.26
N GLY A 65 -10.77 10.83 -2.68
CA GLY A 65 -9.98 11.90 -3.30
C GLY A 65 -9.36 11.48 -4.64
N ASP A 66 -8.76 10.30 -4.71
CA ASP A 66 -8.21 9.77 -5.96
C ASP A 66 -9.29 9.48 -7.02
N LEU A 67 -10.46 8.98 -6.58
CA LEU A 67 -11.61 8.74 -7.45
C LEU A 67 -12.14 10.05 -8.03
N PHE A 68 -12.26 11.11 -7.22
CA PHE A 68 -12.66 12.44 -7.70
C PHE A 68 -11.62 13.06 -8.64
N ARG A 69 -10.33 12.84 -8.38
CA ARG A 69 -9.22 13.31 -9.24
C ARG A 69 -9.21 12.63 -10.61
N SER A 70 -9.69 11.38 -10.71
CA SER A 70 -9.83 10.71 -11.99
C SER A 70 -10.95 11.35 -12.83
N LYS A 71 -10.57 11.99 -13.94
CA LYS A 71 -11.49 12.65 -14.87
C LYS A 71 -12.11 11.69 -15.90
N ASP A 72 -11.61 10.45 -15.95
CA ASP A 72 -12.03 9.41 -16.89
C ASP A 72 -13.41 8.80 -16.61
N LEU A 73 -13.94 8.92 -15.37
CA LEU A 73 -15.25 8.38 -15.01
C LEU A 73 -16.33 9.46 -14.93
N GLY A 74 -17.45 9.25 -15.62
CA GLY A 74 -18.66 10.06 -15.48
C GLY A 74 -19.24 10.02 -14.06
N GLY A 75 -19.93 11.09 -13.64
CA GLY A 75 -20.36 11.30 -12.25
C GLY A 75 -21.23 10.17 -11.66
N PHE A 76 -22.03 9.50 -12.48
CA PHE A 76 -22.85 8.35 -12.04
C PHE A 76 -22.01 7.12 -11.66
N ALA A 77 -20.95 6.83 -12.42
CA ALA A 77 -20.05 5.72 -12.13
C ALA A 77 -19.26 5.97 -10.82
N LYS A 78 -18.95 7.24 -10.51
CA LYS A 78 -18.35 7.62 -9.23
C LYS A 78 -19.30 7.37 -8.05
N ALA A 79 -20.57 7.74 -8.18
CA ALA A 79 -21.57 7.54 -7.13
C ALA A 79 -21.79 6.05 -6.80
N LEU A 80 -21.87 5.19 -7.82
CA LEU A 80 -21.98 3.73 -7.63
C LEU A 80 -20.73 3.16 -6.94
N TRP A 81 -19.55 3.65 -7.33
CA TRP A 81 -18.26 3.26 -6.73
C TRP A 81 -18.19 3.56 -5.23
N VAL A 82 -18.67 4.73 -4.85
CA VAL A 82 -18.74 5.16 -3.45
C VAL A 82 -19.61 4.23 -2.61
N VAL A 83 -20.82 3.93 -3.07
CA VAL A 83 -21.75 3.02 -2.37
C VAL A 83 -21.14 1.63 -2.23
N PHE A 84 -20.44 1.15 -3.27
CA PHE A 84 -19.86 -0.17 -3.30
C PHE A 84 -18.66 -0.34 -2.34
N ILE A 85 -17.78 0.67 -2.23
CA ILE A 85 -16.65 0.65 -1.28
C ILE A 85 -17.16 0.68 0.17
N VAL A 86 -18.21 1.46 0.45
CA VAL A 86 -18.79 1.57 1.80
C VAL A 86 -19.46 0.26 2.21
N ALA A 87 -20.16 -0.42 1.29
CA ALA A 87 -20.87 -1.65 1.60
C ALA A 87 -19.94 -2.87 1.71
N LEU A 88 -18.89 -2.94 0.88
CA LEU A 88 -18.06 -4.14 0.73
C LEU A 88 -16.59 -3.76 0.53
N PRO A 89 -15.82 -3.50 1.60
CA PRO A 89 -14.44 -3.02 1.49
C PRO A 89 -13.52 -3.96 0.70
N PHE A 90 -13.68 -5.28 0.85
CA PHE A 90 -12.85 -6.26 0.12
C PHE A 90 -13.25 -6.40 -1.35
N ILE A 91 -14.55 -6.40 -1.66
CA ILE A 91 -15.03 -6.53 -3.04
C ILE A 91 -14.81 -5.22 -3.80
N GLY A 92 -14.91 -4.07 -3.13
CA GLY A 92 -14.52 -2.77 -3.66
C GLY A 92 -13.05 -2.75 -4.09
N MET A 93 -12.14 -3.34 -3.33
CA MET A 93 -10.73 -3.37 -3.74
C MET A 93 -10.49 -4.24 -4.98
N LEU A 94 -11.15 -5.40 -5.08
CA LEU A 94 -11.05 -6.30 -6.24
C LEU A 94 -11.71 -5.73 -7.50
N ALA A 95 -12.91 -5.15 -7.37
CA ALA A 95 -13.60 -4.49 -8.47
C ALA A 95 -12.81 -3.27 -8.98
N TYR A 96 -12.09 -2.57 -8.10
CA TYR A 96 -11.30 -1.39 -8.45
C TYR A 96 -10.12 -1.80 -9.30
N LEU A 97 -9.44 -2.88 -8.95
CA LEU A 97 -8.36 -3.45 -9.75
C LEU A 97 -8.86 -3.92 -11.12
N LEU A 98 -10.04 -4.53 -11.21
CA LEU A 98 -10.61 -4.96 -12.49
C LEU A 98 -10.97 -3.79 -13.41
N VAL A 99 -11.55 -2.72 -12.86
CA VAL A 99 -11.96 -1.54 -13.64
C VAL A 99 -10.76 -0.64 -13.96
N ARG A 100 -9.85 -0.42 -13.00
CA ARG A 100 -8.70 0.50 -13.10
C ARG A 100 -7.45 -0.17 -13.72
N GLY A 101 -7.35 -1.51 -13.68
CA GLY A 101 -6.25 -2.25 -14.31
C GLY A 101 -6.18 -2.04 -15.83
N ARG A 102 -7.32 -1.78 -16.47
CA ARG A 102 -7.39 -1.52 -17.92
C ARG A 102 -6.80 -0.17 -18.34
N GLY A 103 -6.93 0.85 -17.50
CA GLY A 103 -6.39 2.19 -17.79
C GLY A 103 -4.87 2.32 -17.64
N MET A 104 -4.20 1.31 -17.09
CA MET A 104 -2.74 1.22 -16.99
C MET A 104 -2.14 0.54 -18.22
N THR A 105 -2.83 -0.45 -18.79
CA THR A 105 -2.43 -1.10 -20.05
C THR A 105 -2.49 -0.14 -21.22
N ASP A 106 -3.58 0.62 -21.36
CA ASP A 106 -3.74 1.53 -22.51
C ASP A 106 -2.68 2.65 -22.50
N ARG A 107 -2.41 3.26 -21.33
CA ARG A 107 -1.35 4.28 -21.18
C ARG A 107 0.06 3.72 -21.28
N ALA A 108 0.28 2.48 -20.83
CA ALA A 108 1.57 1.82 -21.03
C ALA A 108 1.82 1.57 -22.52
N VAL A 109 0.81 1.11 -23.26
CA VAL A 109 0.91 0.92 -24.72
C VAL A 109 1.16 2.25 -25.43
N GLU A 110 0.46 3.32 -25.05
CA GLU A 110 0.64 4.66 -25.64
C GLU A 110 2.03 5.26 -25.31
N ALA A 111 2.50 5.11 -24.06
CA ALA A 111 3.84 5.52 -23.66
C ALA A 111 4.95 4.69 -24.33
N HIS A 112 4.72 3.39 -24.53
CA HIS A 112 5.63 2.53 -25.29
C HIS A 112 5.67 2.91 -26.78
N GLN A 113 4.53 3.29 -27.37
CA GLN A 113 4.47 3.78 -28.74
C GLN A 113 5.18 5.13 -28.91
N GLU A 114 4.98 6.09 -27.99
CA GLU A 114 5.72 7.36 -28.02
C GLU A 114 7.23 7.15 -27.84
N LEU A 115 7.64 6.25 -26.94
CA LEU A 115 9.07 5.92 -26.75
C LEU A 115 9.68 5.26 -27.99
N GLN A 116 8.94 4.36 -28.65
CA GLN A 116 9.38 3.74 -29.91
C GLN A 116 9.50 4.78 -31.02
N GLN A 117 8.51 5.66 -31.19
CA GLN A 117 8.55 6.71 -32.22
C GLN A 117 9.74 7.67 -32.02
N ARG A 118 10.01 8.09 -30.77
CA ARG A 118 11.17 8.95 -30.46
C ARG A 118 12.49 8.22 -30.68
N GLN A 119 12.54 6.91 -30.41
CA GLN A 119 13.72 6.10 -30.64
C GLN A 119 13.97 5.88 -32.13
N ASP A 120 12.93 5.64 -32.92
CA ASP A 120 13.00 5.51 -34.38
C ASP A 120 13.40 6.82 -35.06
N GLU A 121 12.85 7.96 -34.61
CA GLU A 121 13.26 9.29 -35.07
C GLU A 121 14.72 9.59 -34.71
N TYR A 122 15.14 9.24 -33.50
CA TYR A 122 16.54 9.38 -33.10
C TYR A 122 17.44 8.51 -33.98
N ILE A 123 17.15 7.21 -34.11
CA ILE A 123 17.90 6.28 -34.97
C ILE A 123 17.91 6.77 -36.43
N LYS A 124 16.80 7.26 -36.97
CA LYS A 124 16.74 7.81 -38.33
C LYS A 124 17.51 9.12 -38.47
N SER A 125 17.60 9.94 -37.43
CA SER A 125 18.40 11.17 -37.42
C SER A 125 19.90 10.89 -37.31
N VAL A 126 20.33 9.95 -36.45
CA VAL A 126 21.75 9.56 -36.33
C VAL A 126 22.18 8.64 -37.48
N ALA A 127 21.34 7.71 -37.93
CA ALA A 127 21.61 6.90 -39.12
C ALA A 127 21.42 7.70 -40.42
N GLY A 128 20.52 8.67 -40.49
CA GLY A 128 20.43 9.58 -41.64
C GLY A 128 21.66 10.49 -41.77
N GLY A 129 22.33 10.80 -40.65
CA GLY A 129 23.60 11.54 -40.60
C GLY A 129 24.86 10.68 -40.65
N SER A 130 24.79 9.37 -40.39
CA SER A 130 25.96 8.48 -40.28
C SER A 130 25.88 7.18 -41.09
N ALA A 131 24.73 6.84 -41.69
CA ALA A 131 24.57 5.80 -42.70
C ALA A 131 24.52 6.37 -44.14
N GLY A 132 24.76 7.68 -44.27
CA GLY A 132 24.68 8.43 -45.54
C GLY A 132 26.02 8.86 -46.13
N SER A 133 27.14 8.68 -45.44
CA SER A 133 28.45 8.78 -46.11
C SER A 133 28.73 7.42 -46.70
N SER A 134 28.44 7.25 -47.99
CA SER A 134 28.81 6.02 -48.66
C SER A 134 30.33 5.83 -48.51
N PRO A 135 30.84 4.59 -48.40
CA PRO A 135 32.29 4.35 -48.36
C PRO A 135 33.04 5.03 -49.52
N THR A 136 32.35 5.28 -50.62
CA THR A 136 32.85 6.08 -51.76
C THR A 136 33.02 7.57 -51.43
N ASP A 137 32.11 8.18 -50.68
CA ASP A 137 32.19 9.59 -50.25
C ASP A 137 33.31 9.82 -49.23
N GLU A 138 33.55 8.84 -48.35
CA GLU A 138 34.66 8.87 -47.39
C GLU A 138 36.02 8.78 -48.11
N ILE A 139 36.14 7.90 -49.12
CA ILE A 139 37.33 7.79 -49.96
C ILE A 139 37.56 9.06 -50.80
N ALA A 140 36.50 9.66 -51.34
CA ALA A 140 36.59 10.91 -52.10
C ALA A 140 37.07 12.09 -51.24
N SER A 141 36.54 12.20 -50.01
CA SER A 141 36.97 13.20 -49.04
C SER A 141 38.43 13.01 -48.63
N ALA A 142 38.86 11.77 -48.40
CA ALA A 142 40.24 11.45 -48.11
C ALA A 142 41.19 11.83 -49.28
N LYS A 143 40.75 11.65 -50.53
CA LYS A 143 41.55 12.03 -51.70
C LYS A 143 41.74 13.54 -51.79
N ALA A 144 40.70 14.31 -51.50
CA ALA A 144 40.78 15.77 -51.46
C ALA A 144 41.77 16.28 -50.40
N LEU A 145 41.83 15.62 -49.23
CA LEU A 145 42.80 15.94 -48.18
C LEU A 145 44.24 15.59 -48.57
N LEU A 146 44.43 14.52 -49.34
CA LEU A 146 45.75 14.16 -49.88
C LEU A 146 46.20 15.19 -50.92
N ASP A 147 45.29 15.63 -51.79
CA ASP A 147 45.58 16.66 -52.81
C ASP A 147 45.84 18.04 -52.21
N SER A 148 45.21 18.35 -51.07
CA SER A 148 45.52 19.56 -50.30
C SER A 148 46.79 19.45 -49.47
N GLY A 149 47.45 18.29 -49.45
CA GLY A 149 48.63 18.00 -48.63
C GLY A 149 48.33 17.97 -47.12
N ALA A 150 47.06 17.86 -46.73
CA ALA A 150 46.65 17.79 -45.33
C ALA A 150 46.92 16.40 -44.71
N ILE A 151 46.98 15.37 -45.55
CA ILE A 151 47.37 14.01 -45.18
C ILE A 151 48.41 13.46 -46.14
N THR A 152 49.16 12.47 -45.69
CA THR A 152 50.15 11.74 -46.48
C THR A 152 49.51 10.57 -47.24
N GLN A 153 50.22 10.06 -48.25
CA GLN A 153 49.77 8.89 -49.03
C GLN A 153 49.49 7.67 -48.13
N GLN A 154 50.30 7.46 -47.10
CA GLN A 154 50.16 6.34 -46.17
C GLN A 154 48.90 6.46 -45.30
N GLU A 155 48.51 7.68 -44.93
CA GLU A 155 47.27 7.94 -44.17
C GLU A 155 46.03 7.78 -45.05
N PHE A 156 46.11 8.22 -46.31
CA PHE A 156 45.05 8.00 -47.29
C PHE A 156 44.77 6.50 -47.51
N ASP A 157 45.81 5.68 -47.67
CA ASP A 157 45.66 4.24 -47.89
C ASP A 157 45.02 3.52 -46.68
N GLN A 158 45.30 3.98 -45.46
CA GLN A 158 44.65 3.47 -44.24
C GLN A 158 43.15 3.82 -44.19
N ILE A 159 42.79 5.05 -44.54
CA ILE A 159 41.38 5.50 -44.58
C ILE A 159 40.62 4.73 -45.66
N LYS A 160 41.22 4.55 -46.84
CA LYS A 160 40.65 3.76 -47.94
C LYS A 160 40.42 2.31 -47.55
N ALA A 161 41.38 1.67 -46.87
CA ALA A 161 41.22 0.29 -46.42
C ALA A 161 40.09 0.14 -45.38
N ARG A 162 39.97 1.11 -44.47
CA ARG A 162 38.89 1.13 -43.46
C ARG A 162 37.52 1.29 -44.10
N ALA A 163 37.37 2.24 -45.03
CA ALA A 163 36.11 2.47 -45.74
C ALA A 163 35.71 1.27 -46.61
N LEU A 164 36.66 0.59 -47.26
CA LEU A 164 36.35 -0.63 -48.03
C LEU A 164 36.01 -1.83 -47.15
N SER A 165 36.42 -1.85 -45.88
CA SER A 165 36.07 -2.91 -44.92
C SER A 165 34.68 -2.74 -44.29
N SER A 166 34.07 -1.56 -44.43
CA SER A 166 32.71 -1.25 -43.97
C SER A 166 31.64 -1.37 -45.08
N VAL A 167 32.04 -1.82 -46.28
CA VAL A 167 31.17 -2.29 -47.37
C VAL A 167 30.88 -3.78 -47.20
#